data_AF-A0A7W0S362-F1
#
_entry.id   AF-A0A7W0S362-F1
#
_cell.length_a   1.000
_cell.length_b   1.000
_cell.length_c   1.000
_cell.angle_alpha   90.00
_cell.angle_beta   90.00
_cell.angle_gamma   90.00
#
_symmetry.space_group_name_H-M   'P 1'
#
loop_
_entity.id
_entity.type
_entity.pdbx_description
1 polymer ?
#
loop_
_entity_poly.entity_id
_entity_poly.type
_entity_poly.pdbx_seq_one_letter_code
_entity_poly.pdbx_strand_id
1 'polypeptide(L)'
;DHPIPPGWDELPGARGCTPQSCGFRDHAAELAAFGARVAGVSSQSLAAQQEFAARSGMPFPIISDEQFVLAATLSLPTFDFDGTRFYKRLALIAENRAVAKVFYPVFPPDRNAADVLEWLSRHRAEASADAAERPLP
;
A
#
# COMPACT_ATOMS: atom_id res chain seq x y z
N ASP A 1 -8.29 10.82 -18.78
CA ASP A 1 -6.93 10.37 -19.06
C ASP A 1 -5.99 11.55 -19.17
N HIS A 2 -5.05 11.67 -18.23
CA HIS A 2 -3.94 12.60 -18.35
C HIS A 2 -2.86 11.92 -19.21
N PRO A 3 -2.28 12.62 -20.20
CA PRO A 3 -1.22 12.03 -21.02
C PRO A 3 -0.05 11.60 -20.14
N ILE A 4 0.49 10.41 -20.40
CA ILE A 4 1.69 9.91 -19.73
C ILE A 4 2.87 10.80 -20.17
N PRO A 5 3.64 11.39 -19.23
CA PRO A 5 4.77 12.22 -19.59
C PRO A 5 5.84 11.46 -20.40
N PRO A 6 6.54 12.11 -21.35
CA PRO A 6 7.66 11.49 -22.06
C PRO A 6 8.71 10.92 -21.08
N GLY A 7 9.16 9.68 -21.30
CA GLY A 7 10.14 9.01 -20.43
C GLY A 7 9.56 8.34 -19.18
N TRP A 8 8.26 8.48 -18.89
CA TRP A 8 7.62 7.78 -17.76
C TRP A 8 7.69 6.26 -17.89
N ASP A 9 7.56 5.74 -19.11
CA ASP A 9 7.57 4.29 -19.38
C ASP A 9 8.96 3.67 -19.21
N GLU A 10 10.01 4.49 -19.25
CA GLU A 10 11.40 4.04 -19.10
C GLU A 10 11.81 3.92 -17.63
N LEU A 11 11.05 4.51 -16.71
CA LEU A 11 11.29 4.41 -15.27
C LEU A 11 10.83 3.05 -14.72
N PRO A 12 11.74 2.20 -14.20
CA PRO A 12 11.36 0.93 -13.59
C PRO A 12 10.39 1.15 -12.43
N GLY A 13 9.16 0.66 -12.57
CA GLY A 13 8.11 0.78 -11.55
C GLY A 13 7.20 2.01 -11.66
N ALA A 14 7.37 2.87 -12.67
CA ALA A 14 6.47 4.00 -12.92
C ALA A 14 5.06 3.56 -13.38
N ARG A 15 4.96 2.45 -14.11
CA ARG A 15 3.69 1.72 -14.31
C ARG A 15 3.48 0.70 -13.20
N GLY A 16 2.32 0.73 -12.55
CA GLY A 16 1.89 -0.33 -11.63
C GLY A 16 1.19 0.11 -10.36
N CYS A 17 1.13 1.41 -10.03
CA CYS A 17 0.34 1.87 -8.88
C CYS A 17 -1.15 1.53 -9.04
N THR A 18 -1.72 1.67 -10.24
CA THR A 18 -3.10 1.26 -10.52
C THR A 18 -3.29 -0.27 -10.41
N PRO A 19 -2.47 -1.13 -11.05
CA PRO A 19 -2.51 -2.58 -10.82
C PRO A 19 -2.42 -2.99 -9.35
N GLN A 20 -1.53 -2.37 -8.56
CA GLN A 20 -1.42 -2.65 -7.13
C GLN A 20 -2.70 -2.26 -6.38
N SER A 21 -3.21 -1.04 -6.57
CA SER A 21 -4.46 -0.59 -5.95
C SER A 21 -5.65 -1.46 -6.36
N CYS A 22 -5.73 -1.90 -7.62
CA CYS A 22 -6.74 -2.84 -8.08
C CYS A 22 -6.60 -4.21 -7.37
N GLY A 23 -5.40 -4.76 -7.23
CA GLY A 23 -5.18 -5.99 -6.46
C GLY A 23 -5.68 -5.87 -5.02
N PHE A 24 -5.40 -4.75 -4.34
CA PHE A 24 -5.93 -4.50 -3.00
C PHE A 24 -7.45 -4.33 -2.96
N ARG A 25 -8.05 -3.70 -3.99
CA ARG A 25 -9.51 -3.62 -4.12
C ARG A 25 -10.12 -5.02 -4.24
N ASP A 26 -9.58 -5.83 -5.13
CA ASP A 26 -10.14 -7.14 -5.48
C ASP A 26 -10.03 -8.11 -4.28
N HIS A 27 -9.01 -7.95 -3.42
CA HIS A 27 -8.81 -8.69 -2.17
C HIS A 27 -9.33 -7.97 -0.91
N ALA A 28 -10.05 -6.85 -1.02
CA ALA A 28 -10.43 -6.03 0.14
C ALA A 28 -11.27 -6.79 1.18
N ALA A 29 -12.17 -7.67 0.72
CA ALA A 29 -13.01 -8.49 1.59
C ALA A 29 -12.19 -9.55 2.36
N GLU A 30 -11.22 -10.18 1.70
CA GLU A 30 -10.33 -11.16 2.34
C GLU A 30 -9.43 -10.49 3.38
N LEU A 31 -8.86 -9.33 3.06
CA LEU A 31 -8.06 -8.53 4.00
C LEU A 31 -8.90 -8.14 5.23
N ALA A 32 -10.15 -7.72 5.02
CA ALA A 32 -11.07 -7.41 6.11
C ALA A 32 -11.40 -8.63 6.99
N ALA A 33 -11.46 -9.85 6.42
CA ALA A 33 -11.65 -11.08 7.20
C ALA A 33 -10.47 -11.38 8.14
N PHE A 34 -9.27 -10.89 7.82
CA PHE A 34 -8.10 -10.89 8.72
C PHE A 34 -8.09 -9.72 9.72
N GLY A 35 -9.12 -8.88 9.73
CA GLY A 35 -9.20 -7.67 10.57
C GLY A 35 -8.38 -6.49 10.04
N ALA A 36 -7.82 -6.59 8.83
CA ALA A 36 -7.03 -5.52 8.25
C ALA A 36 -7.91 -4.46 7.59
N ARG A 37 -7.58 -3.18 7.81
CA ARG A 37 -8.18 -2.05 7.11
C ARG A 37 -7.19 -1.53 6.08
N VAL A 38 -7.64 -1.42 4.84
CA VAL A 38 -6.80 -0.93 3.73
C VAL A 38 -6.94 0.58 3.59
N ALA A 39 -5.84 1.25 3.26
CA ALA A 39 -5.84 2.63 2.76
C ALA A 39 -4.73 2.77 1.71
N GLY A 40 -5.04 3.40 0.58
CA GLY A 40 -4.02 3.82 -0.39
C GLY A 40 -3.37 5.13 0.07
N VAL A 41 -2.13 5.39 -0.36
CA VAL A 41 -1.44 6.67 -0.14
C VAL A 41 -0.83 7.13 -1.45
N SER A 42 -0.96 8.42 -1.76
CA SER A 42 -0.38 9.05 -2.94
C SER A 42 0.12 10.46 -2.61
N SER A 43 1.15 10.91 -3.33
CA SER A 43 1.63 12.30 -3.25
C SER A 43 0.80 13.29 -4.06
N GLN A 44 -0.24 12.86 -4.77
CA GLN A 44 -1.09 13.78 -5.52
C GLN A 44 -2.20 14.36 -4.61
N SER A 45 -2.79 15.48 -5.02
CA SER A 45 -3.79 16.23 -4.26
C SER A 45 -5.02 15.41 -3.86
N LEU A 46 -5.73 15.89 -2.83
CA LEU A 46 -6.99 15.29 -2.36
C LEU A 46 -8.03 15.17 -3.48
N ALA A 47 -8.17 16.20 -4.31
CA ALA A 47 -9.11 16.19 -5.43
C ALA A 47 -8.80 15.07 -6.44
N ALA A 48 -7.52 14.88 -6.77
CA ALA A 48 -7.08 13.79 -7.65
C ALA A 48 -7.35 12.40 -7.02
N GLN A 49 -7.15 12.25 -5.71
CA GLN A 49 -7.44 10.99 -5.01
C GLN A 49 -8.93 10.68 -4.95
N GLN A 50 -9.79 11.69 -4.73
CA GLN A 50 -11.25 11.53 -4.77
C GLN A 50 -11.72 11.10 -6.15
N GLU A 51 -11.22 11.75 -7.21
CA GLU A 51 -11.54 11.39 -8.59
C GLU A 51 -11.09 9.96 -8.92
N PHE A 52 -9.85 9.59 -8.53
CA PHE A 52 -9.32 8.24 -8.74
C PHE A 52 -10.13 7.17 -8.01
N ALA A 53 -10.47 7.41 -6.74
CA ALA A 53 -11.25 6.49 -5.92
C ALA A 53 -12.64 6.27 -6.53
N ALA A 54 -13.31 7.34 -6.96
CA ALA A 54 -14.63 7.27 -7.60
C ALA A 54 -14.57 6.54 -8.95
N ARG A 55 -13.64 6.92 -9.84
CA ARG A 55 -13.49 6.29 -11.17
C ARG A 55 -13.12 4.81 -11.08
N SER A 56 -12.30 4.43 -10.11
CA SER A 56 -11.75 3.08 -10.01
C SER A 56 -12.55 2.16 -9.08
N GLY A 57 -13.61 2.67 -8.45
CA GLY A 57 -14.46 1.93 -7.51
C GLY A 57 -13.69 1.44 -6.28
N MET A 58 -12.84 2.28 -5.70
CA MET A 58 -12.04 1.89 -4.53
C MET A 58 -12.92 1.74 -3.28
N PRO A 59 -12.94 0.57 -2.61
CA PRO A 59 -13.76 0.32 -1.43
C PRO A 59 -13.12 0.83 -0.14
N PHE A 60 -11.97 1.50 -0.25
CA PHE A 60 -11.18 2.04 0.84
C PHE A 60 -10.69 3.46 0.51
N PRO A 61 -10.35 4.27 1.54
CA PRO A 61 -9.85 5.62 1.31
C PRO A 61 -8.50 5.61 0.59
N ILE A 62 -8.28 6.62 -0.24
CA ILE A 62 -6.98 6.96 -0.81
C ILE A 62 -6.53 8.29 -0.21
N ILE A 63 -5.51 8.22 0.64
CA ILE A 63 -4.98 9.33 1.41
C ILE A 63 -4.05 10.15 0.51
N SER A 64 -4.27 11.46 0.50
CA SER A 64 -3.32 12.40 -0.07
C SER A 64 -2.26 12.75 0.96
N ASP A 65 -0.99 12.57 0.59
CA ASP A 65 0.19 13.06 1.29
C ASP A 65 0.97 14.01 0.38
N GLU A 66 0.26 15.01 -0.16
CA GLU A 66 0.81 16.02 -1.08
C GLU A 66 1.99 16.80 -0.49
N GLN A 67 2.04 16.91 0.84
CA GLN A 67 3.12 17.58 1.57
C GLN A 67 4.26 16.64 1.99
N PHE A 68 4.19 15.34 1.64
CA PHE A 68 5.18 14.33 2.03
C PHE A 68 5.44 14.23 3.54
N VAL A 69 4.43 14.54 4.37
CA VAL A 69 4.54 14.51 5.83
C VAL A 69 4.75 13.07 6.27
N LEU A 70 3.93 12.14 5.76
CA LEU A 70 4.08 10.71 6.07
C LEU A 70 5.41 10.18 5.56
N ALA A 71 5.79 10.57 4.34
CA ALA A 71 7.06 10.15 3.75
C ALA A 71 8.24 10.56 4.62
N ALA A 72 8.26 11.81 5.10
CA ALA A 72 9.32 12.31 5.96
C ALA A 72 9.30 11.63 7.35
N THR A 73 8.13 11.52 7.97
CA THR A 73 7.99 10.91 9.32
C THR A 73 8.47 9.47 9.36
N LEU A 74 8.17 8.68 8.32
CA LEU A 74 8.54 7.26 8.27
C LEU A 74 9.77 6.97 7.40
N SER A 75 10.43 8.01 6.89
CA SER A 75 11.57 7.90 5.96
C SER A 75 11.25 7.00 4.75
N LEU A 76 10.05 7.15 4.18
CA LEU A 76 9.58 6.31 3.08
C LEU A 76 10.33 6.65 1.78
N PRO A 77 10.57 5.64 0.93
CA PRO A 77 11.32 5.83 -0.29
C PRO A 77 10.53 6.65 -1.32
N THR A 78 11.15 7.72 -1.82
CA THR A 78 10.63 8.56 -2.90
C THR A 78 11.60 8.61 -4.07
N PHE A 79 11.13 9.08 -5.22
CA PHE A 79 11.96 9.42 -6.38
C PHE A 79 11.44 10.70 -7.03
N ASP A 80 12.32 11.38 -7.76
CA ASP A 80 11.97 12.58 -8.53
C ASP A 80 11.92 12.24 -10.01
N PHE A 81 10.92 12.78 -10.70
CA PHE A 81 10.78 12.68 -12.13
C PHE A 81 10.16 13.98 -12.66
N ASP A 82 10.82 14.57 -13.66
CA ASP A 82 10.41 15.84 -14.27
C ASP A 82 10.08 16.94 -13.23
N GLY A 83 10.98 17.10 -12.24
CA GLY A 83 10.83 18.09 -11.17
C GLY A 83 9.72 17.79 -10.15
N THR A 84 9.03 16.64 -10.27
CA THR A 84 7.97 16.22 -9.35
C THR A 84 8.41 15.02 -8.52
N ARG A 85 8.16 15.08 -7.21
CA ARG A 85 8.45 13.99 -6.29
C ARG A 85 7.30 12.97 -6.26
N PHE A 86 7.64 11.69 -6.17
CA PHE A 86 6.70 10.58 -6.10
C PHE A 86 7.12 9.54 -5.07
N TYR A 87 6.16 8.77 -4.58
CA TYR A 87 6.44 7.57 -3.79
C TYR A 87 7.01 6.45 -4.68
N LYS A 88 8.08 5.78 -4.21
CA LYS A 88 8.40 4.46 -4.74
C LYS A 88 7.35 3.47 -4.26
N ARG A 89 7.07 2.43 -5.03
CA ARG A 89 6.02 1.46 -4.69
C ARG A 89 6.38 0.63 -3.45
N LEU A 90 5.50 0.67 -2.45
CA LEU A 90 5.61 -0.14 -1.24
C LEU A 90 4.23 -0.51 -0.69
N ALA A 91 4.20 -1.44 0.26
CA ALA A 91 3.08 -1.64 1.18
C ALA A 91 3.59 -1.77 2.61
N LEU A 92 2.83 -1.23 3.56
CA LEU A 92 3.13 -1.25 4.98
C LEU A 92 2.00 -1.97 5.71
N ILE A 93 2.35 -2.84 6.65
CA ILE A 93 1.42 -3.37 7.64
C ILE A 93 1.74 -2.70 8.96
N ALA A 94 0.76 -2.01 9.53
CA ALA A 94 0.86 -1.36 10.82
C ALA A 94 -0.05 -2.05 11.84
N GLU A 95 0.51 -2.36 12.99
CA GLU A 95 -0.17 -3.01 14.11
C GLU A 95 0.34 -2.40 15.41
N ASN A 96 -0.54 -2.22 16.41
CA ASN A 96 -0.17 -1.69 17.73
C ASN A 96 0.67 -0.38 17.67
N ARG A 97 0.33 0.51 16.74
CA ARG A 97 1.02 1.80 16.47
C ARG A 97 2.47 1.67 15.97
N ALA A 98 2.87 0.49 15.52
CA ALA A 98 4.18 0.21 14.93
C ALA A 98 4.01 -0.36 13.52
N VAL A 99 5.04 -0.21 12.68
CA VAL A 99 5.11 -0.89 11.39
C VAL A 99 5.60 -2.31 11.64
N ALA A 100 4.72 -3.30 11.47
CA ALA A 100 5.02 -4.72 11.66
C ALA A 100 5.73 -5.32 10.43
N LYS A 101 5.41 -4.84 9.22
CA LYS A 101 6.01 -5.33 7.98
C LYS A 101 6.08 -4.26 6.91
N VAL A 102 7.18 -4.26 6.17
CA VAL A 102 7.37 -3.48 4.94
C VAL A 102 7.55 -4.44 3.76
N PHE A 103 6.80 -4.20 2.69
CA PHE A 103 7.01 -4.80 1.38
C PHE A 103 7.64 -3.73 0.49
N TYR A 104 8.94 -3.86 0.25
CA TYR A 104 9.69 -2.98 -0.64
C TYR A 104 10.97 -3.70 -1.12
N PRO A 105 11.29 -3.67 -2.43
CA PRO A 105 10.46 -3.17 -3.52
C PRO A 105 9.25 -4.09 -3.78
N VAL A 106 8.20 -3.55 -4.40
CA VAL A 106 7.02 -4.33 -4.81
C VAL A 106 7.04 -4.62 -6.31
N PHE A 107 7.24 -5.89 -6.67
CA PHE A 107 7.12 -6.40 -8.03
C PHE A 107 6.80 -7.91 -8.03
N PRO A 108 5.81 -8.39 -8.81
CA PRO A 108 4.91 -7.61 -9.65
C PRO A 108 3.80 -6.92 -8.83
N PRO A 109 3.33 -5.73 -9.24
CA PRO A 109 2.46 -4.87 -8.42
C PRO A 109 1.10 -5.47 -8.07
N ASP A 110 0.49 -6.20 -9.00
CA ASP A 110 -0.82 -6.84 -8.89
C ASP A 110 -0.85 -7.97 -7.85
N ARG A 111 0.30 -8.61 -7.58
CA ARG A 111 0.40 -9.70 -6.60
C ARG A 111 0.53 -9.25 -5.15
N ASN A 112 0.82 -7.97 -4.91
CA ASN A 112 1.21 -7.54 -3.57
C ASN A 112 0.11 -7.72 -2.52
N ALA A 113 -1.16 -7.60 -2.89
CA ALA A 113 -2.27 -7.88 -1.98
C ALA A 113 -2.31 -9.35 -1.53
N ALA A 114 -2.00 -10.28 -2.44
CA ALA A 114 -1.86 -11.70 -2.11
C ALA A 114 -0.66 -11.96 -1.19
N ASP A 115 0.48 -11.30 -1.42
CA ASP A 115 1.66 -11.41 -0.53
C ASP A 115 1.34 -10.90 0.89
N VAL A 116 0.52 -9.84 1.00
CA VAL A 116 0.02 -9.34 2.29
C VAL A 116 -0.90 -10.35 2.97
N LEU A 117 -1.84 -10.95 2.24
CA LEU A 117 -2.72 -12.00 2.78
C LEU A 117 -1.92 -13.21 3.27
N GLU A 118 -0.92 -13.64 2.50
CA GLU A 118 -0.05 -14.74 2.89
C GLU A 118 0.70 -14.41 4.20
N TRP A 119 1.27 -13.21 4.30
CA TRP A 119 1.94 -12.77 5.53
C TRP A 119 0.98 -12.71 6.72
N LEU A 120 -0.22 -12.15 6.56
CA LEU A 120 -1.24 -12.08 7.62
C LEU A 120 -1.65 -13.48 8.11
N SER A 121 -1.80 -14.44 7.20
CA SER A 121 -2.15 -15.82 7.54
C SER A 121 -1.09 -16.48 8.43
N ARG A 122 0.19 -16.31 8.10
CA ARG A 122 1.32 -16.87 8.85
C ARG A 122 1.47 -16.18 10.20
N HIS A 123 1.39 -14.85 10.22
CA HIS A 123 1.57 -14.08 11.45
C HIS A 123 0.46 -14.35 12.48
N ARG A 124 -0.79 -14.57 12.02
CA ARG A 124 -1.89 -14.99 12.90
C ARG A 124 -1.69 -16.39 13.47
N ALA A 125 -1.15 -17.31 12.67
CA ALA A 125 -0.86 -18.68 13.11
C ALA A 125 0.23 -18.68 14.20
N GLU A 126 1.30 -17.92 13.99
CA GLU A 126 2.40 -17.75 14.96
C GLU A 126 1.91 -17.12 16.26
N ALA A 127 1.13 -16.03 16.20
CA ALA A 127 0.57 -15.38 17.38
C ALA A 127 -0.39 -16.30 18.16
N SER A 128 -1.12 -17.17 17.46
CA SER A 128 -2.02 -18.14 18.09
C SER A 128 -1.24 -19.27 18.79
N ALA A 129 -0.12 -19.71 18.22
CA ALA A 129 0.75 -20.72 18.83
C ALA A 129 1.45 -20.18 20.08
N ASP A 130 2.01 -18.97 20.02
CA ASP A 130 2.66 -18.31 21.16
C ASP A 130 1.69 -18.07 22.33
N ALA A 131 0.43 -17.72 22.02
CA ALA A 131 -0.63 -17.59 23.02
C ALA A 131 -1.02 -18.92 23.67
N ALA A 132 -0.92 -20.05 22.96
CA ALA A 132 -1.24 -21.38 23.46
C ALA A 132 -0.13 -21.99 24.32
N GLU A 133 1.14 -21.64 24.06
CA GLU A 133 2.31 -22.12 24.83
C GLU A 133 2.58 -21.31 26.10
N ARG A 134 1.91 -20.16 26.30
CA ARG A 134 2.10 -19.32 27.49
C ARG A 134 1.35 -19.92 28.70
N PRO A 135 2.03 -20.31 29.79
CA PRO A 135 1.36 -20.86 30.97
C PRO A 135 0.41 -19.83 31.57
N LEU A 136 -0.79 -20.27 31.97
CA LEU A 136 -1.73 -19.46 32.75
C LEU A 136 -1.06 -19.06 34.08
N PRO A 137 -1.30 -17.84 34.58
CA PRO A 137 -0.73 -17.37 35.85
C PRO A 137 -1.20 -18.18 37.06
#